data_AF-A0A7C1ADQ8-F1
#
_entry.id   AF-A0A7C1ADQ8-F1
#
_cell.length_a   1.000
_cell.length_b   1.000
_cell.length_c   1.000
_cell.angle_alpha   90.00
_cell.angle_beta   90.00
_cell.angle_gamma   90.00
#
_symmetry.space_group_name_H-M   'P 1'
#
loop_
_entity.id
_entity.type
_entity.pdbx_description
1 polymer ?
#
loop_
_entity_poly.entity_id
_entity_poly.type
_entity_poly.pdbx_seq_one_letter_code
_entity_poly.pdbx_strand_id
1 'polypeptide(L)'
;MDNTKMAKLSDEDVEAIRSLEKKLGDKCLIAVEKGEAMYALEAKISPNVWEAIDKVYPEIKDLKAYYPDDETARLAKGALKSLLNSNKAYMKRKKPIRLRKIKG
;
A
#
# COMPACT_ATOMS: atom_id res chain seq x y z
N MET A 1 12.66 12.82 -3.06
CA MET A 1 13.31 12.87 -4.38
C MET A 1 13.00 11.55 -5.05
N ASP A 2 12.19 11.64 -6.09
CA ASP A 2 11.48 10.54 -6.70
C ASP A 2 12.43 9.52 -7.35
N ASN A 3 12.44 8.29 -6.82
CA ASN A 3 12.97 7.11 -7.52
C ASN A 3 11.96 6.67 -8.60
N THR A 4 11.59 7.58 -9.50
CA THR A 4 10.66 7.26 -10.60
C THR A 4 11.44 6.59 -11.71
N LYS A 5 11.40 5.26 -11.72
CA LYS A 5 11.89 4.48 -12.85
C LYS A 5 10.76 4.35 -13.88
N MET A 6 11.07 4.56 -15.15
CA MET A 6 10.08 4.30 -16.22
C MET A 6 9.73 2.82 -16.20
N ALA A 7 8.43 2.50 -16.24
CA ALA A 7 8.01 1.12 -16.27
C ALA A 7 8.44 0.46 -17.58
N LYS A 8 8.94 -0.77 -17.51
CA LYS A 8 8.99 -1.63 -18.70
C LYS A 8 7.56 -2.01 -19.07
N LEU A 9 7.08 -1.47 -20.19
CA LEU A 9 5.76 -1.74 -20.72
C LEU A 9 5.83 -2.85 -21.76
N SER A 10 4.85 -3.76 -21.73
CA SER A 10 4.59 -4.65 -22.86
C SER A 10 3.87 -3.90 -23.99
N ASP A 11 3.84 -4.49 -25.19
CA ASP A 11 3.11 -3.91 -26.33
C ASP A 11 1.60 -3.76 -26.02
N GLU A 12 1.02 -4.71 -25.26
CA GLU A 12 -0.37 -4.64 -24.79
C GLU A 12 -0.61 -3.45 -23.84
N ASP A 13 0.33 -3.19 -22.91
CA ASP A 13 0.23 -2.05 -21.99
C ASP A 13 0.31 -0.72 -22.74
N VAL A 14 1.20 -0.63 -23.75
CA VAL A 14 1.33 0.56 -24.60
C VAL A 14 0.05 0.82 -25.37
N GLU A 15 -0.59 -0.22 -25.91
CA GLU A 15 -1.85 -0.07 -26.65
C GLU A 15 -3.01 0.36 -25.74
N ALA A 16 -3.06 -0.16 -24.51
CA ALA A 16 -4.03 0.25 -23.50
C ALA A 16 -3.84 1.72 -23.10
N ILE A 17 -2.59 2.16 -22.87
CA ILE A 17 -2.25 3.55 -22.57
C ILE A 17 -2.67 4.47 -23.70
N ARG A 18 -2.30 4.15 -24.95
CA ARG A 18 -2.69 4.95 -26.13
C ARG A 18 -4.21 5.08 -26.28
N SER A 19 -4.93 4.00 -25.99
CA SER A 19 -6.40 4.00 -26.03
C SER A 19 -7.02 4.90 -24.96
N LEU A 20 -6.38 5.00 -23.79
CA LEU A 20 -6.79 5.91 -22.72
C LEU A 20 -6.43 7.37 -23.05
N GLU A 21 -5.24 7.63 -23.60
CA GLU A 21 -4.83 8.97 -24.04
C GLU A 21 -5.80 9.54 -25.08
N LYS A 22 -6.23 8.72 -26.05
CA LYS A 22 -7.27 9.11 -27.03
C LYS A 22 -8.58 9.57 -26.37
N LYS A 23 -8.95 9.01 -25.21
CA LYS A 23 -10.14 9.44 -24.45
C LYS A 23 -9.89 10.72 -23.64
N LEU A 24 -8.65 10.98 -23.26
CA LEU A 24 -8.24 12.11 -22.42
C LEU A 24 -7.89 13.38 -23.23
N GLY A 25 -7.69 13.23 -24.55
CA GLY A 25 -7.47 14.31 -25.49
C GLY A 25 -6.01 14.77 -25.52
N ASP A 26 -5.77 15.99 -25.05
CA ASP A 26 -4.46 16.67 -25.04
C ASP A 26 -3.50 16.18 -23.93
N LYS A 27 -3.88 15.15 -23.16
CA LYS A 27 -3.12 14.67 -21.99
C LYS A 27 -2.33 13.42 -22.33
N CYS A 28 -1.05 13.44 -21.97
CA CYS A 28 -0.15 12.29 -22.05
C CYS A 28 -0.15 11.53 -20.72
N LEU A 29 -0.18 10.20 -20.78
CA LEU A 29 -0.11 9.31 -19.63
C LEU A 29 1.31 8.75 -19.50
N ILE A 30 1.90 8.89 -18.31
CA ILE A 30 3.25 8.36 -18.01
C ILE A 30 3.10 7.15 -17.09
N ALA A 31 3.62 6.00 -17.52
CA ALA A 31 3.69 4.81 -16.69
C ALA A 31 5.02 4.74 -15.93
N VAL A 32 4.92 4.61 -14.61
CA VAL A 32 6.06 4.57 -13.70
C VAL A 32 6.10 3.24 -12.97
N GLU A 33 7.30 2.70 -12.79
CA GLU A 33 7.53 1.52 -11.97
C GLU A 33 7.21 1.87 -10.51
N LYS A 34 6.38 1.07 -9.84
CA LYS A 34 6.18 1.22 -8.40
C LYS A 34 7.52 0.87 -7.72
N GLY A 35 8.11 1.83 -7.04
CA GLY A 35 9.32 1.61 -6.25
C GLY A 35 9.11 0.49 -5.21
N GLU A 36 10.22 -0.12 -4.79
CA GLU A 36 10.20 -1.05 -3.66
C GLU A 36 9.56 -0.38 -2.44
N ALA A 37 8.67 -1.08 -1.77
CA ALA A 37 7.98 -0.53 -0.62
C ALA A 37 8.97 -0.23 0.51
N MET A 38 9.02 1.01 0.96
CA MET A 38 9.96 1.47 1.98
C MET A 38 9.40 1.34 3.40
N TYR A 39 8.10 1.10 3.54
CA TYR A 39 7.42 1.04 4.83
C TYR A 39 6.53 -0.19 4.92
N ALA A 40 6.71 -0.97 5.99
CA ALA A 40 5.83 -2.06 6.39
C ALA A 40 4.88 -1.58 7.50
N LEU A 41 3.58 -1.84 7.35
CA LEU A 41 2.60 -1.76 8.42
C LEU A 41 2.45 -3.15 9.03
N GLU A 42 2.76 -3.26 10.32
CA GLU A 42 2.82 -4.53 11.03
C GLU A 42 1.95 -4.51 12.29
N ALA A 43 1.43 -5.67 12.68
CA ALA A 43 0.75 -5.91 13.94
C ALA A 43 1.60 -6.81 14.85
N LYS A 44 1.58 -6.53 16.16
CA LYS A 44 2.28 -7.33 17.16
C LYS A 44 1.50 -8.62 17.47
N ILE A 45 2.07 -9.77 17.14
CA ILE A 45 1.43 -11.08 17.37
C ILE A 45 1.92 -11.75 18.66
N SER A 46 3.15 -11.48 19.09
CA SER A 46 3.72 -11.96 20.37
C SER A 46 4.87 -11.04 20.84
N PRO A 47 5.49 -11.26 22.02
CA PRO A 47 6.65 -10.48 22.45
C PRO A 47 7.75 -10.51 21.38
N ASN A 48 8.21 -9.34 20.96
CA ASN A 48 9.22 -9.15 19.91
C ASN A 48 8.88 -9.69 18.51
N VAL A 49 7.66 -10.23 18.29
CA VAL A 49 7.23 -10.72 16.98
C VAL A 49 6.15 -9.81 16.38
N TRP A 50 6.40 -9.38 15.16
CA TRP A 50 5.54 -8.51 14.36
C TRP A 50 5.31 -9.15 13.01
N GLU A 51 4.07 -9.09 12.54
CA GLU A 51 3.65 -9.68 11.27
C GLU A 51 2.95 -8.64 10.42
N ALA A 52 3.02 -8.78 9.10
CA ALA A 52 2.34 -7.92 8.15
C ALA A 52 0.81 -7.88 8.41
N ILE A 53 0.21 -6.69 8.37
CA ILE A 53 -1.20 -6.51 8.77
C ILE A 53 -2.21 -7.22 7.88
N ASP A 54 -1.87 -7.48 6.62
CA ASP A 54 -2.68 -8.25 5.67
C ASP A 54 -2.78 -9.73 6.04
N LYS A 55 -1.73 -10.30 6.64
CA LYS A 55 -1.75 -11.65 7.21
C LYS A 55 -2.45 -11.72 8.55
N VAL A 56 -2.41 -10.65 9.34
CA VAL A 56 -3.06 -10.60 10.67
C VAL A 56 -4.56 -10.35 10.56
N TYR A 57 -4.98 -9.60 9.54
CA TYR A 57 -6.39 -9.29 9.26
C TYR A 57 -6.76 -9.64 7.81
N PRO A 58 -6.65 -10.92 7.41
CA PRO A 58 -6.91 -11.36 6.03
C PRO A 58 -8.35 -11.11 5.57
N GLU A 59 -9.28 -10.94 6.50
CA GLU A 59 -10.68 -10.63 6.24
C GLU A 59 -10.93 -9.19 5.76
N ILE A 60 -9.95 -8.29 5.93
CA ILE A 60 -10.07 -6.90 5.47
C ILE A 60 -9.63 -6.85 4.01
N LYS A 61 -10.61 -6.76 3.12
CA LYS A 61 -10.38 -6.69 1.68
C LYS A 61 -9.48 -5.50 1.32
N ASP A 62 -8.57 -5.71 0.37
CA ASP A 62 -7.66 -4.70 -0.18
C ASP A 62 -6.70 -4.06 0.85
N LEU A 63 -6.52 -4.71 2.00
CA LEU A 63 -5.60 -4.28 3.04
C LEU A 63 -4.15 -4.53 2.59
N LYS A 64 -3.38 -3.46 2.40
CA LYS A 64 -1.97 -3.53 1.98
C LYS A 64 -1.05 -3.40 3.19
N ALA A 65 -0.07 -4.29 3.34
CA ALA A 65 0.92 -4.16 4.41
C ALA A 65 2.13 -3.29 4.03
N TYR A 66 2.27 -2.90 2.77
CA TYR A 66 3.49 -2.28 2.25
C TYR A 66 3.19 -0.97 1.51
N TYR A 67 3.98 0.06 1.81
CA TYR A 67 3.78 1.41 1.32
C TYR A 67 5.09 2.04 0.82
N PRO A 68 5.05 2.82 -0.28
CA PRO A 68 6.24 3.40 -0.89
C PRO A 68 6.82 4.57 -0.08
N ASP A 69 5.99 5.30 0.65
CA ASP A 69 6.38 6.51 1.39
C ASP A 69 5.76 6.57 2.80
N ASP A 70 6.33 7.40 3.66
CA ASP A 70 5.95 7.53 5.07
C ASP A 70 4.56 8.15 5.25
N GLU A 71 4.18 9.09 4.39
CA GLU A 71 2.90 9.81 4.49
C GLU A 71 1.74 8.86 4.21
N THR A 72 1.79 8.16 3.07
CA THR A 72 0.81 7.12 2.70
C THR A 72 0.75 6.04 3.78
N ALA A 73 1.89 5.61 4.31
CA ALA A 73 1.94 4.61 5.38
C ALA A 73 1.27 5.09 6.68
N ARG A 74 1.47 6.35 7.07
CA ARG A 74 0.83 6.96 8.26
C ARG A 74 -0.67 7.11 8.08
N LEU A 75 -1.11 7.57 6.91
CA LEU A 75 -2.53 7.67 6.57
C LEU A 75 -3.21 6.31 6.66
N ALA A 76 -2.61 5.29 6.05
CA ALA A 76 -3.12 3.93 6.11
C ALA A 76 -3.15 3.35 7.54
N LYS A 77 -2.09 3.57 8.32
CA LYS A 77 -2.08 3.19 9.76
C LYS A 77 -3.21 3.87 10.52
N GLY A 78 -3.45 5.16 10.28
CA GLY A 78 -4.53 5.93 10.90
C GLY A 78 -5.91 5.38 10.55
N ALA A 79 -6.15 5.13 9.26
CA ALA A 79 -7.39 4.54 8.77
C ALA A 79 -7.64 3.15 9.36
N LEU A 80 -6.62 2.27 9.35
CA LEU A 80 -6.72 0.94 9.96
C LEU A 80 -7.00 1.04 11.46
N LYS A 81 -6.29 1.92 12.19
CA LYS A 81 -6.56 2.13 13.62
C LYS A 81 -8.00 2.57 13.87
N SER A 82 -8.55 3.44 13.03
CA SER A 82 -9.94 3.90 13.10
C SER A 82 -10.90 2.73 12.89
N LEU A 83 -10.71 1.94 11.83
CA LEU A 83 -11.50 0.75 11.53
C LEU A 83 -11.48 -0.28 12.67
N LEU A 84 -10.30 -0.59 13.20
CA LEU A 84 -10.13 -1.54 14.30
C LEU A 84 -10.78 -1.04 15.61
N ASN A 85 -11.00 0.27 15.75
CA ASN A 85 -11.68 0.87 16.90
C ASN A 85 -13.20 0.99 16.70
N SER A 86 -13.69 1.14 15.47
CA SER A 86 -15.11 1.37 15.19
C SER A 86 -15.90 0.09 14.97
N ASN A 87 -15.25 -0.97 14.50
CA ASN A 87 -15.91 -2.25 14.23
C ASN A 87 -15.78 -3.21 15.43
N LYS A 88 -16.92 -3.56 16.05
CA LYS A 88 -16.98 -4.47 17.21
C LYS A 88 -16.31 -5.83 16.97
N ALA A 89 -16.34 -6.35 15.74
CA ALA A 89 -15.68 -7.61 15.41
C ALA A 89 -14.15 -7.51 15.54
N TYR A 90 -13.58 -6.39 15.10
CA TYR A 90 -12.14 -6.13 15.12
C TYR A 90 -11.64 -5.60 16.46
N MET A 91 -12.46 -4.85 17.20
CA MET A 91 -12.08 -4.34 18.53
C MET A 91 -11.61 -5.45 19.47
N LYS A 92 -12.28 -6.62 19.46
CA LYS A 92 -11.93 -7.77 20.30
C LYS A 92 -10.59 -8.43 19.92
N ARG A 93 -10.14 -8.24 18.67
CA ARG A 93 -8.91 -8.85 18.12
C ARG A 93 -7.84 -7.82 17.79
N LYS A 94 -8.06 -6.56 18.20
CA LYS A 94 -7.14 -5.46 17.92
C LYS A 94 -5.77 -5.76 18.51
N LYS A 95 -4.75 -5.64 17.66
CA LYS A 95 -3.35 -5.75 18.04
C LYS A 95 -2.69 -4.37 17.98
N PRO A 96 -1.64 -4.11 18.77
CA PRO A 96 -0.78 -2.96 18.55
C PRO A 96 -0.21 -2.99 17.12
N ILE A 97 -0.28 -1.86 16.42
CA ILE A 97 0.25 -1.72 15.05
C ILE A 97 1.38 -0.70 14.98
N ARG A 98 2.39 -0.94 14.13
CA ARG A 98 3.52 -0.03 13.93
C ARG A 98 3.83 0.12 12.44
N LEU A 99 4.51 1.23 12.12
CA LEU A 99 5.23 1.35 10.86
C LEU A 99 6.69 0.99 11.10
N ARG A 100 7.24 0.17 10.22
CA ARG A 100 8.67 -0.13 10.17
C ARG A 100 9.20 0.33 8.82
N LYS A 101 10.22 1.18 8.84
CA LYS A 101 10.98 1.50 7.64
C LYS A 101 11.78 0.26 7.23
N ILE A 102 11.52 -0.25 6.04
CA ILE A 102 12.32 -1.29 5.39
C ILE A 102 13.53 -0.53 4.81
N LYS A 103 14.73 -0.84 5.29
CA LYS A 103 15.95 -0.36 4.64
C LYS A 103 16.10 -1.19 3.36
N GLY A 104 15.95 -0.53 2.20
CA GLY A 104 16.51 -1.04 0.95
C GLY A 104 18.03 -0.98 0.98
#